data_AF-A0ABD5RXC3-F1
#
_entry.id   AF-A0ABD5RXC3-F1
#
_cell.length_a   1.000
_cell.length_b   1.000
_cell.length_c   1.000
_cell.angle_alpha   90.00
_cell.angle_beta   90.00
_cell.angle_gamma   90.00
#
_symmetry.space_group_name_H-M   'P 1'
#
loop_
_entity.id
_entity.type
_entity.pdbx_description
1 polymer ?
#
loop_
_entity_poly.entity_id
_entity_poly.type
_entity_poly.pdbx_seq_one_letter_code
_entity_poly.pdbx_strand_id
1 'polypeptide(L)'
;MLRGSIWYPNSLRSIVFLTVVTLMIVLHQSQFLGLTDSTTLVFGWLPMQLAYDVAFNLVGVVVLYGMYRAAPEPPETHEPTRE
;
A
#
# COMPACT_ATOMS: atom_id res chain seq x y z
N MET A 1 -20.95 6.97 -6.31
CA MET A 1 -19.97 5.86 -6.23
C MET A 1 -18.88 6.07 -5.17
N LEU A 2 -18.43 7.29 -4.84
CA LEU A 2 -17.29 7.50 -3.91
C LEU A 2 -17.61 7.44 -2.40
N ARG A 3 -18.85 7.74 -1.96
CA ARG A 3 -19.18 7.85 -0.51
C ARG A 3 -19.05 6.55 0.31
N GLY A 4 -19.12 5.39 -0.32
CA GLY A 4 -18.93 4.06 0.29
C GLY A 4 -17.58 3.42 -0.02
N SER A 5 -16.68 4.14 -0.70
CA SER A 5 -15.37 3.64 -1.08
C SER A 5 -14.42 3.62 0.11
N ILE A 6 -13.55 2.60 0.18
CA ILE A 6 -12.48 2.53 1.19
C ILE A 6 -11.49 3.72 1.06
N TRP A 7 -11.46 4.35 -0.11
CA TRP A 7 -10.67 5.55 -0.40
C TRP A 7 -11.24 6.83 0.20
N TYR A 8 -12.49 6.82 0.65
CA TYR A 8 -13.11 7.99 1.27
C TYR A 8 -13.04 7.86 2.80
N PRO A 9 -12.44 8.82 3.53
CA PRO A 9 -12.23 8.74 4.97
C PRO A 9 -13.53 9.02 5.77
N ASN A 10 -14.62 8.32 5.45
CA ASN A 10 -15.92 8.45 6.13
C ASN A 10 -16.10 7.46 7.30
N SER A 11 -15.13 6.56 7.52
CA SER A 11 -15.15 5.58 8.61
C SER A 11 -13.75 5.40 9.21
N LEU A 12 -13.66 5.00 10.48
CA LEU A 12 -12.38 4.72 11.14
C LEU A 12 -11.54 3.72 10.35
N ARG A 13 -12.17 2.68 9.78
CA ARG A 13 -11.50 1.67 8.95
C ARG A 13 -10.88 2.29 7.69
N SER A 14 -11.63 3.15 7.00
CA SER A 14 -11.15 3.84 5.79
C SER A 14 -9.99 4.80 6.11
N ILE A 15 -10.07 5.52 7.23
CA ILE A 15 -9.00 6.42 7.70
C ILE A 15 -7.72 5.64 7.97
N VAL A 16 -7.81 4.58 8.78
CA VAL A 16 -6.64 3.73 9.10
C VAL A 16 -6.04 3.15 7.82
N PHE A 17 -6.87 2.66 6.90
CA PHE A 17 -6.41 2.12 5.63
C PHE A 17 -5.64 3.18 4.81
N LEU A 18 -6.20 4.37 4.67
CA LEU A 18 -5.59 5.46 3.90
C LEU A 18 -4.28 5.96 4.54
N THR A 19 -4.23 6.00 5.88
CA THR A 19 -3.00 6.32 6.63
C THR A 19 -1.92 5.28 6.41
N VAL A 20 -2.25 3.98 6.46
CA VAL A 20 -1.28 2.90 6.21
C VAL A 20 -0.71 3.00 4.80
N VAL A 21 -1.56 3.20 3.78
CA VAL A 21 -1.10 3.36 2.39
C VAL A 21 -0.21 4.58 2.23
N THR A 22 -0.59 5.72 2.81
CA THR A 22 0.22 6.95 2.76
C THR A 22 1.58 6.76 3.42
N LEU A 23 1.61 6.12 4.60
CA LEU A 23 2.84 5.83 5.33
C LEU A 23 3.75 4.93 4.49
N MET A 24 3.19 3.89 3.88
CA MET A 24 3.94 3.00 3.00
C MET A 24 4.60 3.78 1.85
N ILE A 25 3.89 4.69 1.19
CA ILE A 25 4.46 5.50 0.09
C ILE A 25 5.70 6.27 0.55
N VAL A 26 5.63 6.95 1.71
CA VAL A 26 6.76 7.72 2.25
C VAL A 26 7.93 6.80 2.61
N LEU A 27 7.64 5.71 3.30
CA LEU A 27 8.62 4.71 3.73
C LEU A 27 9.29 3.98 2.55
N HIS A 28 8.63 3.90 1.40
CA HIS A 28 9.24 3.37 0.18
C HIS A 28 10.30 4.31 -0.41
N GLN A 29 10.17 5.63 -0.22
CA GLN A 29 11.10 6.60 -0.79
C GLN A 29 12.40 6.76 0.01
N SER A 30 12.43 6.33 1.28
CA SER A 30 13.60 6.53 2.16
C SER A 30 14.79 5.60 1.90
N GLN A 31 14.76 4.82 0.82
CA GLN A 31 15.77 3.79 0.49
C GLN A 31 17.13 4.36 0.03
N PHE A 32 17.31 5.68 -0.07
CA PHE A 32 18.52 6.31 -0.62
C PHE A 32 19.65 6.63 0.39
N LEU A 33 19.47 6.43 1.69
CA LEU A 33 20.37 7.00 2.73
C LEU A 33 21.56 6.13 3.18
N GLY A 34 21.98 5.11 2.41
CA GLY A 34 22.88 4.05 2.91
C GLY A 34 24.24 3.85 2.21
N LEU A 35 24.84 4.86 1.57
CA LEU A 35 26.05 4.68 0.74
C LEU A 35 27.26 5.45 1.32
N THR A 36 27.83 4.97 2.43
CA THR A 36 29.02 5.61 3.03
C THR A 36 30.27 4.73 3.09
N ASP A 37 30.14 3.38 3.14
CA ASP A 37 31.27 2.44 3.07
C ASP A 37 30.87 1.05 2.53
N SER A 38 31.74 0.42 1.75
CA SER A 38 31.52 -0.85 1.03
C SER A 38 31.34 -2.07 1.95
N THR A 39 32.08 -2.15 3.05
CA THR A 39 31.97 -3.23 4.05
C THR A 39 30.66 -3.13 4.81
N THR A 40 30.28 -1.91 5.20
CA THR A 40 29.01 -1.60 5.86
C THR A 40 27.82 -1.86 4.93
N LEU A 41 27.99 -1.60 3.63
CA LEU A 41 27.00 -1.86 2.60
C LEU A 41 26.66 -3.35 2.51
N VAL A 42 27.66 -4.22 2.37
CA VAL A 42 27.46 -5.65 2.09
C VAL A 42 26.98 -6.43 3.31
N PHE A 43 27.51 -6.13 4.51
CA PHE A 43 27.23 -6.94 5.70
C PHE A 43 26.25 -6.31 6.68
N GLY A 44 25.93 -5.02 6.54
CA GLY A 44 24.97 -4.33 7.39
C GLY A 44 23.74 -3.86 6.63
N TRP A 45 23.94 -2.93 5.69
CA TRP A 45 22.85 -2.27 4.99
C TRP A 45 22.07 -3.23 4.08
N LEU A 46 22.74 -4.01 3.24
CA LEU A 46 22.08 -4.82 2.22
C LEU A 46 21.18 -5.94 2.80
N PRO A 47 21.60 -6.72 3.83
CA PRO A 47 20.72 -7.69 4.46
C PRO A 47 19.54 -7.03 5.19
N MET A 48 19.79 -5.90 5.87
CA MET A 48 18.74 -5.14 6.56
C MET A 48 17.73 -4.56 5.57
N GLN A 49 18.22 -4.04 4.44
CA GLN A 49 17.42 -3.51 3.35
C GLN A 49 16.56 -4.61 2.70
N LEU A 50 17.14 -5.78 2.43
CA LEU A 50 16.40 -6.93 1.91
C LEU A 50 15.29 -7.39 2.88
N ALA A 51 15.58 -7.47 4.18
CA ALA A 51 14.59 -7.84 5.18
C ALA A 51 13.46 -6.81 5.25
N TYR A 52 13.81 -5.51 5.20
CA TYR A 52 12.85 -4.42 5.12
C TYR A 52 11.97 -4.52 3.87
N ASP A 53 12.56 -4.76 2.69
CA ASP A 53 11.84 -4.87 1.44
C ASP A 53 10.89 -6.07 1.42
N VAL A 54 11.30 -7.21 1.99
CA VAL A 54 10.41 -8.38 2.15
C VAL A 54 9.24 -8.05 3.06
N ALA A 55 9.49 -7.46 4.22
CA ALA A 55 8.43 -7.07 5.16
C ALA A 55 7.47 -6.05 4.52
N PHE A 56 8.01 -5.06 3.81
CA PHE A 56 7.23 -4.03 3.13
C PHE A 56 6.33 -4.62 2.04
N ASN A 57 6.85 -5.56 1.24
CA ASN A 57 6.05 -6.28 0.24
C ASN A 57 4.95 -7.13 0.87
N LEU A 58 5.23 -7.82 1.98
CA LEU A 58 4.21 -8.61 2.70
C LEU A 58 3.06 -7.72 3.21
N VAL A 59 3.39 -6.55 3.77
CA VAL A 59 2.37 -5.56 4.17
C VAL A 59 1.57 -5.10 2.96
N GLY A 60 2.23 -4.84 1.82
CA GLY A 60 1.57 -4.47 0.57
C GLY A 60 0.57 -5.53 0.09
N VAL A 61 0.92 -6.81 0.16
CA VAL A 61 0.02 -7.92 -0.18
C VAL A 61 -1.21 -7.94 0.73
N VAL A 62 -1.04 -7.73 2.03
CA VAL A 62 -2.15 -7.66 3.00
C VAL A 62 -3.08 -6.49 2.68
N VAL A 63 -2.52 -5.32 2.35
CA VAL A 63 -3.28 -4.13 1.93
C VAL A 63 -4.08 -4.43 0.66
N LEU A 64 -3.46 -5.02 -0.36
CA LEU A 64 -4.12 -5.40 -1.61
C LEU A 64 -5.24 -6.42 -1.38
N TYR A 65 -5.01 -7.41 -0.53
CA TYR A 65 -6.04 -8.37 -0.14
C TYR A 65 -7.23 -7.67 0.55
N GLY A 66 -6.94 -6.73 1.45
CA GLY A 66 -7.96 -5.90 2.08
C GLY A 66 -8.78 -5.09 1.07
N MET A 67 -8.11 -4.50 0.08
CA MET A 67 -8.78 -3.78 -1.02
C MET A 67 -9.67 -4.69 -1.85
N TYR A 68 -9.18 -5.86 -2.23
CA TYR A 68 -9.96 -6.83 -3.00
C TYR A 68 -11.25 -7.21 -2.26
N ARG A 69 -11.16 -7.46 -0.95
CA ARG A 69 -12.33 -7.81 -0.12
C ARG A 69 -13.30 -6.65 0.09
N ALA A 70 -12.84 -5.41 -0.05
CA ALA A 70 -13.65 -4.21 0.09
C ALA A 70 -14.12 -3.63 -1.25
N ALA A 71 -13.73 -4.24 -2.37
CA ALA A 71 -14.12 -3.78 -3.69
C ALA A 71 -15.64 -3.98 -3.86
N PRO A 72 -16.37 -2.98 -4.36
CA PRO A 72 -17.78 -3.15 -4.68
C PRO A 72 -17.94 -4.17 -5.80
N GLU A 73 -19.00 -5.00 -5.72
CA GLU A 73 -19.35 -5.91 -6.80
C GLU A 73 -19.68 -5.12 -8.08
N PRO A 74 -19.22 -5.58 -9.25
CA PRO A 74 -19.55 -4.92 -10.51
C PRO A 74 -21.07 -4.97 -10.74
N PRO A 75 -21.68 -3.90 -11.27
CA PRO A 75 -23.12 -3.88 -11.54
C PRO A 75 -23.47 -4.96 -12.57
N GLU A 76 -24.46 -5.80 -12.25
CA GLU A 76 -24.90 -6.96 -13.06
C GLU A 76 -25.46 -6.56 -14.44
N THR A 77 -25.87 -5.29 -14.60
CA THR A 77 -26.39 -4.75 -15.85
C THR A 77 -25.70 -3.44 -16.18
N HIS A 78 -24.98 -3.41 -17.29
CA HIS A 78 -24.73 -2.16 -17.99
C HIS A 78 -26.06 -1.80 -18.68
N GLU A 79 -26.99 -1.20 -17.94
CA GLU A 79 -28.14 -0.57 -18.59
C GLU A 79 -27.60 0.48 -19.56
N PRO A 80 -27.84 0.36 -20.88
CA PRO A 80 -27.46 1.40 -21.80
C PRO A 80 -28.24 2.65 -21.40
N THR A 81 -27.51 3.69 -20.99
CA THR A 81 -28.04 5.03 -20.75
C THR A 81 -28.82 5.42 -22.01
N ARG A 82 -30.15 5.37 -21.95
CA ARG A 82 -31.00 5.99 -22.96
C ARG A 82 -30.96 7.49 -22.67
N GLU A 83 -30.24 8.20 -23.52
CA GLU A 83 -30.37 9.65 -23.70
C GLU A 83 -31.82 10.04 -24.07
#